data_AF-A0A2P6WHR3-F1
#
_entry.id   AF-A0A2P6WHR3-F1
#
_cell.length_a   1.000
_cell.length_b   1.000
_cell.length_c   1.000
_cell.angle_alpha   90.00
_cell.angle_beta   90.00
_cell.angle_gamma   90.00
#
_symmetry.space_group_name_H-M   'P 1'
#
loop_
_entity.id
_entity.type
_entity.pdbx_description
1 polymer ?
#
loop_
_entity_poly.entity_id
_entity_poly.type
_entity_poly.pdbx_seq_one_letter_code
_entity_poly.pdbx_strand_id
1 'polypeptide(L)'
;MFARKIRVEYDNAGTLTATPIKWLDNFAMRNFTNDPIFDDTLPVADGLIEIGKRVPIDLLNERMTDWFRRKGYLGPTDVLRLTEL
;
A
#
# COMPACT_ATOMS: atom_id res chain seq x y z
N MET A 1 8.94 -6.12 13.79
CA MET A 1 9.17 -7.49 13.23
C MET A 1 8.16 -7.66 12.10
N PHE A 2 8.64 -7.61 10.86
CA PHE A 2 7.81 -7.80 9.68
C PHE A 2 7.38 -9.26 9.60
N ALA A 3 6.08 -9.50 9.44
CA ALA A 3 5.51 -10.83 9.65
C ALA A 3 4.45 -11.23 8.63
N ARG A 4 3.80 -10.26 7.96
CA ARG A 4 2.68 -10.51 7.04
C ARG A 4 3.04 -9.97 5.67
N LYS A 5 2.88 -10.79 4.64
CA LYS A 5 3.10 -10.41 3.25
C LYS A 5 1.78 -10.01 2.64
N ILE A 6 1.71 -8.79 2.14
CA ILE A 6 0.52 -8.22 1.53
C ILE A 6 0.80 -7.96 0.06
N ARG A 7 -0.03 -8.56 -0.79
CA ARG A 7 -0.10 -8.22 -2.20
C ARG A 7 -0.92 -6.94 -2.36
N VAL A 8 -0.35 -5.96 -3.05
CA VAL A 8 -0.95 -4.65 -3.33
C VAL A 8 -1.17 -4.53 -4.83
N GLU A 9 -2.44 -4.49 -5.22
CA GLU A 9 -2.85 -4.37 -6.61
C GLU A 9 -3.82 -3.21 -6.74
N TYR A 10 -3.88 -2.60 -7.91
CA TYR A 10 -4.90 -1.62 -8.22
C TYR A 10 -5.62 -2.05 -9.49
N ASP A 11 -6.94 -1.85 -9.49
CA ASP A 11 -7.73 -1.98 -10.69
C ASP A 11 -7.54 -0.71 -11.52
N ASN A 12 -6.99 -0.88 -12.72
CA ASN A 12 -6.94 0.17 -13.73
C ASN A 12 -7.80 -0.24 -14.91
N ALA A 13 -8.96 0.41 -15.04
CA ALA A 13 -9.93 0.14 -16.10
C ALA A 13 -10.30 -1.36 -16.25
N GLY A 14 -10.46 -2.08 -15.13
CA GLY A 14 -10.80 -3.51 -15.11
C GLY A 14 -9.60 -4.47 -15.19
N THR A 15 -8.37 -3.95 -15.20
CA THR A 15 -7.15 -4.75 -15.14
C THR A 15 -6.49 -4.61 -13.78
N LEU A 16 -6.45 -5.70 -13.02
CA LEU A 16 -5.68 -5.78 -11.78
C LEU A 16 -4.18 -5.74 -12.10
N THR A 17 -3.56 -4.64 -11.71
CA THR A 17 -2.14 -4.37 -11.95
C THR A 17 -1.39 -4.31 -10.63
N ALA A 18 -0.22 -4.93 -10.59
CA ALA A 18 0.68 -4.83 -9.43
C ALA A 18 1.14 -3.39 -9.24
N THR A 19 1.03 -2.87 -8.02
CA THR A 19 1.47 -1.51 -7.71
C THR A 19 2.99 -1.40 -7.84
N PRO A 20 3.55 -0.43 -8.60
CA PRO A 20 4.99 -0.29 -8.74
C PRO A 20 5.70 -0.13 -7.38
N ILE A 21 6.84 -0.79 -7.18
CA ILE A 21 7.62 -0.73 -5.94
C ILE A 21 8.00 0.71 -5.57
N LYS A 22 8.20 1.58 -6.57
CA LYS A 22 8.46 3.01 -6.35
C LYS A 22 7.32 3.74 -5.64
N TRP A 23 6.07 3.34 -5.86
CA TRP A 23 4.92 3.93 -5.17
C TRP A 23 4.86 3.46 -3.72
N LEU A 24 5.15 2.17 -3.50
CA LEU A 24 5.24 1.56 -2.17
C LEU A 24 6.40 2.18 -1.37
N ASP A 25 7.55 2.38 -2.00
CA ASP A 25 8.72 3.05 -1.44
C ASP A 25 8.40 4.50 -1.05
N ASN A 26 7.72 5.24 -1.93
CA ASN A 26 7.30 6.60 -1.61
C ASN A 26 6.30 6.68 -0.44
N PHE A 27 5.46 5.65 -0.28
CA PHE A 27 4.55 5.53 0.85
C PHE A 27 5.31 5.22 2.14
N ALA A 28 6.20 4.23 2.13
CA ALA A 28 6.97 3.80 3.30
C ALA A 28 8.00 4.84 3.77
N MET A 29 8.57 5.64 2.87
CA MET A 29 9.54 6.68 3.23
C MET A 29 8.92 7.87 3.98
N ARG A 30 7.59 8.01 4.04
CA ARG A 30 6.96 9.25 4.50
C ARG A 30 6.33 9.12 5.88
N ASN A 31 6.80 10.00 6.75
CA ASN A 31 6.31 10.32 8.10
C ASN A 31 4.88 10.96 8.12
N PHE A 32 4.02 10.69 7.12
CA PHE A 32 2.82 11.48 6.86
C PHE A 32 1.55 10.96 7.55
N THR A 33 1.50 9.68 7.92
CA THR A 33 0.33 9.15 8.63
C THR A 33 0.19 9.71 10.05
N ASN A 34 1.22 10.39 10.58
CA ASN A 34 1.29 10.84 11.98
C ASN A 34 1.01 9.69 12.97
N ASP A 35 1.12 8.46 12.47
CA ASP A 35 0.67 7.23 13.08
C ASP A 35 1.82 6.23 12.92
N PRO A 36 2.64 6.06 13.98
CA PRO A 36 3.87 5.28 13.94
C PRO A 36 3.62 3.78 13.69
N ILE A 37 2.35 3.38 13.60
CA ILE A 37 1.96 2.02 13.25
C ILE A 37 2.39 1.65 11.82
N PHE A 38 2.54 2.62 10.91
CA PHE A 38 2.93 2.36 9.52
C PHE A 38 4.44 2.35 9.29
N ASP A 39 5.26 2.68 10.29
CA ASP A 39 6.72 2.52 10.22
C ASP A 39 7.13 1.03 10.10
N ASP A 40 6.30 0.10 10.60
CA ASP A 40 6.46 -1.34 10.39
C ASP A 40 5.93 -1.76 9.00
N THR A 41 6.16 -0.98 7.93
CA THR A 41 5.89 -1.37 6.53
C THR A 41 7.16 -1.37 5.68
N LEU A 42 7.38 -2.44 4.93
CA LEU A 42 8.59 -2.66 4.14
C LEU A 42 8.22 -3.08 2.70
N PRO A 43 8.42 -2.23 1.69
CA PRO A 43 8.28 -2.60 0.29
C PRO A 43 9.31 -3.65 -0.11
N VAL A 44 8.87 -4.75 -0.72
CA VAL A 44 9.76 -5.87 -1.11
C VAL A 44 9.90 -5.97 -2.63
N ALA A 45 8.80 -5.84 -3.36
CA ALA A 45 8.75 -5.95 -4.82
C ALA A 45 7.55 -5.19 -5.37
N ASP A 46 7.40 -5.13 -6.70
CA ASP A 46 6.20 -4.62 -7.33
C ASP A 46 4.96 -5.41 -6.84
N GLY A 47 3.99 -4.67 -6.30
CA GLY A 47 2.77 -5.19 -5.73
C GLY A 47 2.97 -6.03 -4.47
N LEU A 48 4.10 -5.92 -3.78
CA LEU A 48 4.39 -6.69 -2.57
C LEU A 48 4.98 -5.83 -1.47
N ILE A 49 4.31 -5.82 -0.33
CA ILE A 49 4.76 -5.14 0.89
C ILE A 49 4.69 -6.09 2.09
N GLU A 50 5.67 -6.02 2.97
CA GLU A 50 5.66 -6.69 4.25
C GLU A 50 5.24 -5.73 5.34
N ILE A 51 4.35 -6.18 6.23
CA ILE A 51 3.84 -5.37 7.33
C ILE A 51 4.05 -6.06 8.68
N GLY A 52 4.22 -5.25 9.73
CA GLY A 52 4.27 -5.73 11.11
C GLY A 52 2.91 -6.27 11.57
N LYS A 53 2.92 -7.13 12.59
CA LYS A 53 1.71 -7.76 13.15
C LYS A 53 0.67 -6.76 13.68
N ARG A 54 1.09 -5.55 14.02
CA ARG A 54 0.24 -4.51 14.59
C ARG A 54 -0.47 -3.68 13.53
N VAL A 55 -0.04 -3.75 12.27
CA VAL A 55 -0.60 -2.97 11.18
C VAL A 55 -1.96 -3.53 10.78
N PRO A 56 -3.06 -2.76 10.93
CA PRO A 56 -4.38 -3.18 10.47
C PRO A 56 -4.44 -3.07 8.94
N ILE A 57 -4.79 -4.15 8.25
CA ILE A 57 -4.86 -4.17 6.78
C ILE A 57 -5.92 -3.21 6.24
N ASP A 58 -7.11 -3.12 6.88
CA ASP A 58 -8.15 -2.18 6.49
C ASP A 58 -7.67 -0.73 6.53
N LEU A 59 -7.03 -0.35 7.64
CA LEU A 59 -6.50 1.00 7.80
C LEU A 59 -5.34 1.26 6.82
N LEU A 60 -4.48 0.27 6.60
CA LEU A 60 -3.43 0.36 5.58
C LEU A 60 -4.02 0.58 4.19
N ASN A 61 -5.07 -0.15 3.81
CA ASN A 61 -5.75 0.03 2.52
C ASN A 61 -6.31 1.45 2.37
N GLU A 62 -7.03 1.95 3.39
CA GLU A 62 -7.60 3.29 3.38
C GLU A 62 -6.51 4.37 3.22
N ARG A 63 -5.44 4.27 4.02
CA ARG A 63 -4.32 5.24 3.99
C ARG A 63 -3.55 5.19 2.68
N MET A 64 -3.26 3.99 2.15
CA MET A 64 -2.59 3.84 0.85
C MET A 64 -3.46 4.38 -0.29
N THR A 65 -4.77 4.12 -0.26
CA THR A 65 -5.71 4.61 -1.28
C THR A 65 -5.77 6.14 -1.30
N ASP A 66 -5.97 6.79 -0.15
CA ASP A 66 -5.94 8.25 -0.04
C ASP A 66 -4.59 8.82 -0.50
N TRP A 67 -3.49 8.17 -0.12
CA TRP A 67 -2.15 8.58 -0.54
C TRP A 67 -1.94 8.53 -2.04
N PHE A 68 -2.26 7.40 -2.67
CA PHE A 68 -2.07 7.21 -4.10
C PHE A 68 -2.94 8.16 -4.91
N ARG A 69 -4.15 8.46 -4.43
CA ARG A 69 -5.01 9.51 -5.03
C ARG A 69 -4.39 10.90 -4.91
N ARG A 70 -3.89 11.29 -3.73
CA ARG A 70 -3.20 12.59 -3.53
C ARG A 70 -1.96 12.74 -4.40
N LYS A 71 -1.27 11.64 -4.70
CA LYS A 71 -0.10 11.60 -5.58
C LYS A 71 -0.45 11.53 -7.07
N GLY A 72 -1.71 11.32 -7.43
CA GLY A 72 -2.14 11.12 -8.82
C GLY A 72 -1.71 9.77 -9.39
N TYR A 73 -1.37 8.81 -8.53
CA TYR A 73 -1.02 7.44 -8.90
C TYR A 73 -2.27 6.61 -9.19
N LEU A 74 -3.29 6.76 -8.35
CA LEU A 74 -4.60 6.13 -8.53
C LEU A 74 -5.53 7.10 -9.25
N GLY A 75 -6.19 6.65 -10.31
CA GLY A 75 -7.29 7.37 -10.94
C GLY A 75 -8.53 7.46 -10.04
N PRO A 76 -9.50 8.31 -10.39
CA PRO A 76 -10.72 8.51 -9.59
C PRO A 76 -11.61 7.26 -9.53
N THR A 77 -11.55 6.41 -10.55
CA THR A 77 -12.30 5.15 -10.66
C THR A 77 -11.50 3.93 -10.23
N ASP A 78 -10.19 4.10 -10.06
CA ASP A 78 -9.29 3.00 -9.74
C ASP A 78 -9.46 2.60 -8.27
N VAL A 79 -9.37 1.30 -8.01
CA VAL A 79 -9.60 0.71 -6.68
C VAL A 79 -8.36 -0.06 -6.25
N LEU A 80 -7.84 0.28 -5.08
CA LEU A 80 -6.72 -0.45 -4.46
C LEU A 80 -7.25 -1.70 -3.76
N ARG A 81 -6.58 -2.84 -3.98
CA ARG A 81 -6.85 -4.12 -3.33
C ARG A 81 -5.60 -4.59 -2.61
N LEU A 82 -5.76 -4.87 -1.32
CA LEU A 82 -4.75 -5.48 -0.48
C LEU A 82 -5.20 -6.90 -0.15
N THR A 83 -4.35 -7.88 -0.46
CA THR A 83 -4.60 -9.30 -0.18
C THR A 83 -3.45 -9.86 0.65
N GLU A 84 -3.76 -10.49 1.78
CA GLU A 84 -2.75 -11.20 2.57
C GLU A 84 -2.39 -12.54 1.91
N LEU A 85 -1.09 -12.85 1.85
CA LEU A 85 -0.52 -14.07 1.27
C LEU A 85 -0.21 -15.14 2.32
#